data_AF-A0AAD9ZUF4-F1
#
_entry.id   AF-A0AAD9ZUF4-F1
#
_cell.length_a   1.000
_cell.length_b   1.000
_cell.length_c   1.000
_cell.angle_alpha   90.00
_cell.angle_beta   90.00
_cell.angle_gamma   90.00
#
_symmetry.space_group_name_H-M   'P 1'
#
loop_
_entity.id
_entity.type
_entity.pdbx_description
1 polymer ?
#
loop_
_entity_poly.entity_id
_entity_poly.type
_entity_poly.pdbx_seq_one_letter_code
_entity_poly.pdbx_strand_id
1 'polypeptide(L)'
;MIRHIWILSYGTNNLWSSWIKAYHLKDSNLWEAKTPCTCSWNWRKLLHLRPLVRPLIQHYIGNGSSTSLWFDNWHPDGPLLSKWSPRVVYDSGLPIHATVSSIVHGNS
;
A
#
# COMPACT_ATOMS: atom_id res chain seq x y z
N MET A 1 -13.23 6.09 -10.63
CA MET A 1 -12.83 5.11 -9.60
C MET A 1 -11.32 4.88 -9.54
N ILE A 2 -10.63 4.65 -10.65
CA ILE A 2 -9.16 4.47 -10.66
C ILE A 2 -8.42 5.70 -10.08
N ARG A 3 -8.83 6.92 -10.46
CA ARG A 3 -8.29 8.17 -9.87
C ARG A 3 -8.35 8.21 -8.34
N HIS A 4 -9.40 7.65 -7.74
CA HIS A 4 -9.56 7.61 -6.28
C HIS A 4 -8.56 6.64 -5.63
N ILE A 5 -8.29 5.50 -6.28
CA ILE A 5 -7.26 4.55 -5.84
C ILE A 5 -5.88 5.21 -5.94
N TRP A 6 -5.60 5.92 -7.04
CA TRP A 6 -4.37 6.69 -7.20
C TRP A 6 -4.17 7.72 -6.09
N ILE A 7 -5.19 8.55 -5.81
CA ILE A 7 -5.16 9.56 -4.74
C ILE A 7 -4.89 8.96 -3.36
N LEU A 8 -5.48 7.79 -3.08
CA LEU A 8 -5.28 7.08 -1.81
C LEU A 8 -3.87 6.49 -1.71
N SER A 9 -3.31 6.01 -2.84
CA SER A 9 -1.96 5.42 -2.91
C SER A 9 -0.87 6.48 -2.82
N TYR A 10 -1.01 7.61 -3.51
CA TYR A 10 0.04 8.63 -3.62
C TYR A 10 0.07 9.60 -2.43
N GLY A 11 -0.83 9.43 -1.47
CA GLY A 11 -0.81 10.22 -0.24
C GLY A 11 -1.23 11.68 -0.37
N THR A 12 -1.89 12.08 -1.46
CA THR A 12 -2.42 13.46 -1.57
C THR A 12 -3.41 13.74 -0.44
N ASN A 13 -3.06 14.68 0.45
CA ASN A 13 -3.84 15.04 1.64
C ASN A 13 -4.99 15.99 1.30
N ASN A 14 -6.02 15.48 0.65
CA ASN A 14 -7.30 16.18 0.57
C ASN A 14 -8.26 15.65 1.64
N LEU A 15 -9.29 16.44 1.96
CA LEU A 15 -10.22 16.10 3.04
C LEU A 15 -10.84 14.71 2.88
N TRP A 16 -11.17 14.33 1.64
CA TRP A 16 -11.75 13.03 1.32
C TRP A 16 -10.78 11.87 1.54
N SER A 17 -9.52 11.98 1.11
CA SER A 17 -8.52 10.93 1.30
C SER A 17 -8.15 10.78 2.78
N SER A 18 -8.04 11.88 3.52
CA SER A 18 -7.82 11.86 4.97
C SER A 18 -9.00 11.21 5.70
N TRP A 19 -10.24 11.54 5.33
CA TRP A 19 -11.43 10.92 5.90
C TRP A 19 -11.50 9.42 5.62
N ILE A 20 -11.22 8.97 4.38
CA ILE A 20 -11.17 7.54 4.06
C ILE A 20 -10.08 6.84 4.84
N LYS A 21 -8.89 7.42 4.95
CA LYS A 21 -7.80 6.84 5.74
C LYS A 21 -8.23 6.66 7.19
N ALA A 22 -8.83 7.68 7.80
CA ALA A 22 -9.27 7.61 9.20
C ALA A 22 -10.44 6.63 9.44
N TYR A 23 -11.47 6.66 8.59
CA TYR A 23 -12.71 5.90 8.84
C TYR A 23 -12.71 4.51 8.22
N HIS A 24 -12.20 4.35 7.00
CA HIS A 24 -12.30 3.12 6.24
C HIS A 24 -11.03 2.26 6.30
N LEU A 25 -9.85 2.87 6.30
CA LEU A 25 -8.58 2.13 6.34
C LEU A 25 -8.05 1.97 7.76
N LYS A 26 -8.25 2.96 8.64
CA LYS A 26 -7.66 3.04 9.98
C LYS A 26 -6.14 2.82 9.90
N ASP A 27 -5.67 1.66 10.37
CA ASP A 27 -4.25 1.25 10.35
C ASP A 27 -3.91 0.26 9.23
N SER A 28 -4.89 -0.07 8.37
CA SER A 28 -4.70 -1.02 7.27
C SER A 28 -4.16 -0.33 6.02
N ASN A 29 -3.25 -1.01 5.32
CA ASN A 29 -2.83 -0.58 4.00
C ASN A 29 -4.00 -0.66 3.00
N LEU A 30 -4.10 0.30 2.07
CA LEU A 30 -5.09 0.30 0.99
C LEU A 30 -5.13 -1.04 0.25
N TRP A 31 -3.98 -1.65 0.00
CA TRP A 31 -3.87 -2.88 -0.77
C TRP A 31 -4.37 -4.12 -0.03
N GLU A 32 -4.39 -4.08 1.30
CA GLU A 32 -4.71 -5.24 2.16
C GLU A 32 -5.98 -5.06 2.99
N ALA A 33 -6.58 -3.87 2.95
CA ALA A 33 -7.81 -3.60 3.67
C ALA A 33 -8.90 -4.63 3.28
N LYS A 34 -9.45 -5.32 4.29
CA LYS A 34 -10.53 -6.28 4.09
C LYS A 34 -11.80 -5.56 3.66
N THR A 35 -12.59 -6.20 2.79
CA THR A 35 -13.91 -5.68 2.41
C THR A 35 -14.90 -5.93 3.55
N PRO A 36 -15.46 -4.89 4.21
CA PRO A 36 -16.44 -5.09 5.27
C PRO A 36 -17.74 -5.66 4.70
N CYS A 37 -18.42 -6.52 5.47
CA CYS A 37 -19.73 -7.08 5.11
C CYS A 37 -20.75 -5.96 4.86
N THR A 38 -20.75 -4.92 5.70
CA THR A 38 -21.55 -3.71 5.56
C THR A 38 -20.68 -2.55 5.11
N CYS A 39 -20.71 -2.21 3.83
CA CYS A 39 -20.05 -1.02 3.29
C CYS A 39 -20.85 -0.43 2.14
N SER A 40 -20.59 0.84 1.82
CA SER A 40 -21.20 1.48 0.66
C SER A 40 -20.81 0.76 -0.62
N TRP A 41 -21.73 0.70 -1.59
CA TRP A 41 -21.48 0.07 -2.88
C TRP A 41 -20.21 0.63 -3.56
N ASN A 42 -20.00 1.94 -3.41
CA ASN A 42 -18.85 2.61 -3.98
C ASN A 42 -17.52 2.16 -3.34
N TRP A 43 -17.48 1.99 -2.02
CA TRP A 43 -16.32 1.44 -1.32
C TRP A 43 -16.03 0.01 -1.76
N ARG A 44 -17.07 -0.84 -1.81
CA ARG A 44 -16.93 -2.22 -2.29
C ARG A 44 -16.38 -2.30 -3.72
N LYS A 45 -16.89 -1.46 -4.62
CA LYS A 45 -16.40 -1.39 -6.01
C LYS A 45 -14.95 -0.91 -6.08
N LEU A 46 -14.58 0.10 -5.30
CA LEU A 46 -13.20 0.56 -5.18
C LEU A 46 -12.28 -0.59 -4.73
N LEU A 47 -12.70 -1.32 -3.70
CA LEU A 47 -11.94 -2.43 -3.15
C LEU A 47 -11.76 -3.59 -4.14
N HIS A 48 -12.77 -3.90 -4.95
CA HIS A 48 -12.65 -4.92 -6.00
C HIS A 48 -11.77 -4.50 -7.19
N LEU A 49 -11.63 -3.21 -7.45
CA LEU A 49 -10.77 -2.71 -8.53
C LEU A 49 -9.28 -2.68 -8.16
N ARG A 50 -8.95 -2.74 -6.86
CA ARG A 50 -7.56 -2.74 -6.37
C ARG A 50 -6.63 -3.74 -7.07
N PRO A 51 -6.94 -5.04 -7.17
CA PRO A 51 -6.03 -6.00 -7.82
C PRO A 51 -5.77 -5.68 -9.30
N LEU A 52 -6.72 -5.05 -10.00
CA LEU A 52 -6.54 -4.64 -11.40
C LEU A 52 -5.67 -3.37 -11.52
N VAL A 53 -5.79 -2.45 -10.57
CA VAL A 53 -5.07 -1.16 -10.59
C VAL A 53 -3.68 -1.27 -9.99
N ARG A 54 -3.48 -2.14 -8.98
CA ARG A 54 -2.18 -2.33 -8.29
C ARG A 54 -0.99 -2.54 -9.23
N PRO A 55 -1.03 -3.41 -10.26
CA PRO A 55 0.11 -3.58 -11.16
C PRO A 55 0.38 -2.36 -12.04
N LEU A 56 -0.60 -1.47 -12.23
CA LEU A 56 -0.47 -0.24 -13.01
C LEU A 56 0.15 0.90 -12.19
N ILE A 57 0.28 0.74 -10.86
CA ILE A 57 0.89 1.72 -9.96
C ILE A 57 2.25 1.17 -9.54
N GLN A 58 3.32 1.84 -9.96
CA GLN A 58 4.68 1.55 -9.53
C GLN A 58 5.19 2.67 -8.63
N HIS A 59 5.92 2.29 -7.57
CA HIS A 59 6.54 3.24 -6.66
C HIS A 59 7.98 3.49 -7.08
N TYR A 60 8.33 4.76 -7.29
CA TYR A 60 9.72 5.18 -7.44
C TYR A 60 10.35 5.32 -6.06
N ILE A 61 11.44 4.59 -5.79
CA ILE A 61 12.00 4.45 -4.44
C ILE A 61 12.47 5.81 -3.89
N GLY A 62 13.14 6.64 -4.71
CA GLY A 62 13.74 7.89 -4.23
C GLY A 62 14.71 7.63 -3.06
N ASN A 63 14.49 8.32 -1.93
CA ASN A 63 15.23 8.11 -0.67
C ASN A 63 14.70 6.92 0.17
N GLY A 64 13.64 6.24 -0.29
CA GLY A 64 13.04 5.08 0.34
C GLY A 64 12.23 5.34 1.60
N SER A 65 12.12 6.58 2.10
CA SER A 65 11.48 6.87 3.40
C SER A 65 9.95 6.90 3.34
N SER A 66 9.38 7.16 2.16
CA SER A 66 7.93 7.18 1.92
C SER A 66 7.41 5.90 1.28
N THR A 67 8.28 4.94 0.98
CA THR A 67 7.95 3.72 0.25
C THR A 67 7.94 2.55 1.21
N SER A 68 6.81 1.89 1.35
CA SER A 68 6.68 0.69 2.18
C SER A 68 7.49 -0.46 1.59
N LEU A 69 8.27 -1.11 2.44
CA LEU A 69 9.08 -2.26 2.05
C LEU A 69 8.20 -3.42 1.56
N TRP A 70 7.11 -3.69 2.27
CA TRP A 70 6.30 -4.91 2.09
C TRP A 70 5.14 -4.76 1.12
N PHE A 71 4.49 -3.59 1.11
CA PHE A 71 3.20 -3.40 0.46
C PHE A 71 3.28 -2.72 -0.91
N ASP A 72 4.30 -1.88 -1.13
CA ASP A 72 4.41 -1.07 -2.34
C ASP A 72 5.07 -1.82 -3.48
N ASN A 73 4.67 -1.45 -4.70
CA ASN A 73 5.14 -2.04 -5.94
C ASN A 73 6.41 -1.34 -6.42
N TRP A 74 7.50 -1.49 -5.66
CA TRP A 74 8.81 -0.88 -5.95
C TRP A 74 9.84 -1.89 -6.49
N HIS A 75 9.64 -3.17 -6.23
CA HIS A 75 10.51 -4.27 -6.67
C HIS A 75 10.02 -4.84 -8.02
N PRO A 76 10.91 -5.33 -8.92
CA PRO A 76 10.51 -5.90 -10.21
C PRO A 76 9.51 -7.06 -10.13
N ASP A 77 9.60 -7.88 -9.07
CA ASP A 77 8.67 -8.98 -8.79
C ASP A 77 7.34 -8.56 -8.15
N GLY A 78 7.14 -7.26 -7.96
CA GLY A 78 5.98 -6.71 -7.28
C GLY A 78 6.14 -6.57 -5.77
N PRO A 79 5.03 -6.32 -5.04
CA PRO A 79 5.03 -6.17 -3.60
C PRO A 79 5.54 -7.43 -2.88
N LEU A 80 6.49 -7.25 -1.98
CA LEU A 80 7.19 -8.36 -1.32
C LEU A 80 6.24 -9.27 -0.54
N LEU A 81 5.23 -8.72 0.14
CA LEU A 81 4.24 -9.52 0.87
C LEU A 81 3.27 -10.29 -0.05
N SER A 82 3.12 -9.86 -1.29
CA SER A 82 2.34 -10.59 -2.29
C SER A 82 3.16 -11.71 -2.92
N LYS A 83 4.46 -11.52 -3.06
CA LYS A 83 5.38 -12.48 -3.66
C LYS A 83 5.79 -13.57 -2.66
N TRP A 84 6.02 -13.18 -1.42
CA TRP A 84 6.45 -14.06 -0.34
C TRP A 84 5.39 -14.12 0.75
N SER A 85 5.27 -15.29 1.40
CA SER A 85 4.33 -15.49 2.51
C SER A 85 4.56 -14.44 3.62
N PRO A 86 3.54 -14.06 4.42
CA PRO A 86 3.71 -13.20 5.58
C PRO A 86 4.83 -13.62 6.56
N ARG A 87 5.27 -14.89 6.50
CA ARG A 87 6.47 -15.38 7.19
C ARG A 87 7.73 -14.57 6.89
N VAL A 88 7.88 -14.04 5.67
CA VAL A 88 9.06 -13.24 5.29
C VAL A 88 9.27 -12.02 6.20
N VAL A 89 8.18 -11.43 6.69
CA VAL A 89 8.25 -10.29 7.62
C VAL A 89 8.83 -10.75 8.94
N TYR A 90 8.34 -11.89 9.46
CA TYR A 90 8.84 -12.49 10.69
C TYR A 90 10.32 -12.90 10.56
N ASP A 91 10.66 -13.60 9.49
CA ASP A 91 12.02 -14.12 9.23
C ASP A 91 13.04 -12.97 9.03
N SER A 92 12.60 -11.82 8.50
CA SER A 92 13.45 -10.65 8.30
C SER A 92 13.78 -9.87 9.59
N GLY A 93 12.99 -10.04 10.66
CA GLY A 93 13.10 -9.24 11.89
C GLY A 93 12.72 -7.75 11.74
N LEU A 94 12.25 -7.32 10.56
CA LEU A 94 11.85 -5.94 10.31
C LEU A 94 10.36 -5.71 10.62
N PRO A 95 9.97 -4.49 11.03
CA PRO A 95 8.57 -4.18 11.30
C PRO A 95 7.70 -4.27 10.03
N ILE A 96 6.41 -4.58 10.20
CA ILE A 96 5.44 -4.64 9.10
C ILE A 96 5.23 -3.28 8.40
N HIS A 97 5.57 -2.18 9.08
CA HIS A 97 5.55 -0.83 8.52
C HIS A 97 6.95 -0.34 8.09
N ALA A 98 7.93 -1.25 7.96
CA ALA A 98 9.26 -0.91 7.46
C ALA A 98 9.18 -0.25 6.09
N THR A 99 10.10 0.69 5.88
CA THR A 99 10.28 1.42 4.63
C THR A 99 11.49 0.91 3.88
N VAL A 100 11.58 1.17 2.59
CA VAL A 100 12.73 0.76 1.77
C VAL A 100 14.05 1.38 2.29
N SER A 101 13.99 2.59 2.84
CA SER A 101 15.15 3.25 3.48
C SER A 101 15.71 2.50 4.70
N SER A 102 14.94 1.57 5.27
CA SER A 102 15.38 0.77 6.42
C SER A 102 16.41 -0.29 6.01
N ILE A 103 16.43 -0.69 4.74
CA ILE A 103 17.32 -1.74 4.22
C ILE A 103 18.30 -1.22 3.15
N VAL A 104 17.94 -0.14 2.46
CA VAL A 104 18.80 0.50 1.46
C VAL A 104 19.44 1.73 2.10
N HIS A 105 20.65 1.57 2.60
CA HIS A 105 21.51 2.69 2.94
C HIS A 105 22.27 3.08 1.68
N GLY A 106 21.96 4.25 1.12
CA GLY A 106 22.64 4.74 -0.07
C GLY A 106 24.13 4.90 0.21
N ASN A 107 24.95 4.04 -0.38
CA ASN A 107 26.39 4.29 -0.49
C ASN A 107 26.60 5.18 -1.72
N SER A 108 26.60 6.49 -1.51
CA SER A 108 27.15 7.48 -2.45
C SER A 108 27.66 8.67 -1.67
#